data_AF-A0A956Z3J5-F1
#
_entry.id   AF-A0A956Z3J5-F1
#
_cell.length_a   1.000
_cell.length_b   1.000
_cell.length_c   1.000
_cell.angle_alpha   90.00
_cell.angle_beta   90.00
_cell.angle_gamma   90.00
#
_symmetry.space_group_name_H-M   'P 1'
#
loop_
_entity.id
_entity.type
_entity.pdbx_description
1 polymer ?
#
loop_
_entity_poly.entity_id
_entity_poly.type
_entity_poly.pdbx_seq_one_letter_code
_entity_poly.pdbx_strand_id
1 'polypeptide(L)'
;MKKRRNIGFVSTRFAGTDGVSLETMKWQRVFERRGYHCFFFAGEVEYPEDISYEVPEAHFMHPDIRAMEVALFDTERRAPDISMQVHKLKEHLKLHLYRYCQKFDIDFLVVENALSLPMNIPLGLAITELIAETGVQTIAHHHDFAWERPRFAVTAADDYLRAAFTRTLRAL
;
A
#
# COMPACT_ATOMS: atom_id res chain seq x y z
N MET A 1 22.30 24.62 -4.68
CA MET A 1 22.36 23.15 -4.81
C MET A 1 20.93 22.64 -4.92
N LYS A 2 20.63 21.73 -5.86
CA LYS A 2 19.27 21.18 -6.01
C LYS A 2 18.96 20.33 -4.76
N LYS A 3 17.84 20.59 -4.06
CA LYS A 3 17.41 19.78 -2.91
C LYS A 3 17.33 18.32 -3.35
N ARG A 4 17.98 17.44 -2.61
CA ARG A 4 17.94 16.00 -2.82
C ARG A 4 16.52 15.54 -2.44
N ARG A 5 15.83 14.85 -3.34
CA ARG A 5 14.43 14.46 -3.14
C ARG A 5 14.31 13.07 -2.53
N ASN A 6 13.31 12.89 -1.69
CA ASN A 6 13.05 11.67 -0.94
C ASN A 6 11.85 10.93 -1.55
N ILE A 7 12.06 9.65 -1.84
CA ILE A 7 11.07 8.75 -2.45
C ILE A 7 10.63 7.76 -1.39
N GLY A 8 9.33 7.65 -1.20
CA GLY A 8 8.74 6.66 -0.30
C GLY A 8 8.19 5.48 -1.07
N PHE A 9 8.73 4.29 -0.83
CA PHE A 9 8.14 3.04 -1.28
C PHE A 9 7.10 2.56 -0.28
N VAL A 10 5.97 2.06 -0.78
CA VAL A 10 4.87 1.54 0.03
C VAL A 10 4.43 0.20 -0.54
N SER A 11 4.44 -0.84 0.28
CA SER A 11 3.86 -2.15 -0.06
C SER A 11 3.35 -2.86 1.20
N THR A 12 2.83 -4.07 1.03
CA THR A 12 2.48 -4.93 2.16
C THR A 12 3.70 -5.59 2.80
N ARG A 13 4.76 -5.82 2.00
CA ARG A 13 6.03 -6.41 2.44
C ARG A 13 7.19 -5.99 1.53
N PHE A 14 8.36 -5.77 2.14
CA PHE A 14 9.66 -5.60 1.47
C PHE A 14 10.70 -6.53 2.12
N ALA A 15 10.49 -7.84 2.01
CA ALA A 15 11.30 -8.86 2.66
C ALA A 15 11.41 -10.13 1.82
N GLY A 16 12.57 -10.77 1.90
CA GLY A 16 12.92 -11.97 1.16
C GLY A 16 13.16 -11.72 -0.33
N THR A 17 13.01 -12.79 -1.12
CA THR A 17 13.26 -12.79 -2.58
C THR A 17 11.96 -12.84 -3.38
N ASP A 18 10.89 -12.21 -2.89
CA ASP A 18 9.64 -12.15 -3.63
C ASP A 18 9.71 -11.16 -4.80
N GLY A 19 8.77 -11.30 -5.75
CA GLY A 19 8.77 -10.51 -6.98
C GLY A 19 8.73 -9.00 -6.71
N VAL A 20 7.93 -8.56 -5.73
CA VAL A 20 7.82 -7.16 -5.34
C VAL A 20 9.16 -6.62 -4.84
N SER A 21 9.80 -7.31 -3.88
CA SER A 21 11.07 -6.85 -3.31
C SER A 21 12.15 -6.74 -4.39
N LEU A 22 12.23 -7.72 -5.30
CA LEU A 22 13.19 -7.69 -6.41
C LEU A 22 12.95 -6.54 -7.40
N GLU A 23 11.68 -6.22 -7.72
CA GLU A 23 11.35 -5.07 -8.56
C GLU A 23 11.66 -3.75 -7.85
N THR A 24 11.28 -3.62 -6.58
CA THR A 24 11.58 -2.45 -5.76
C THR A 24 13.08 -2.17 -5.67
N MET A 25 13.92 -3.20 -5.50
CA MET A 25 15.39 -3.05 -5.51
C MET A 25 15.91 -2.47 -6.84
N LYS A 26 15.33 -2.85 -7.98
CA LYS A 26 15.73 -2.29 -9.29
C LYS A 26 15.40 -0.80 -9.38
N TRP A 27 14.19 -0.42 -8.94
CA TRP A 27 13.75 0.98 -8.90
C TRP A 27 14.59 1.82 -7.94
N GLN A 28 14.80 1.34 -6.71
CA GLN A 28 15.69 1.96 -5.73
C GLN A 28 17.05 2.26 -6.33
N ARG A 29 17.70 1.27 -6.97
CA ARG A 29 19.03 1.44 -7.56
C ARG A 29 19.05 2.49 -8.68
N VAL A 30 17.97 2.62 -9.46
CA VAL A 30 17.85 3.67 -10.49
C VAL A 30 17.74 5.04 -9.83
N PHE A 31 16.89 5.19 -8.82
CA PHE A 31 16.68 6.45 -8.11
C PHE A 31 17.94 6.90 -7.36
N GLU A 32 18.61 6.03 -6.64
CA GLU A 32 19.84 6.36 -5.92
C GLU A 32 20.96 6.82 -6.87
N ARG A 33 21.11 6.17 -8.03
CA ARG A 33 22.05 6.62 -9.08
C ARG A 33 21.71 8.00 -9.64
N ARG A 34 20.45 8.41 -9.57
CA ARG A 34 19.99 9.76 -9.95
C ARG A 34 20.04 10.75 -8.79
N GLY A 35 20.52 10.31 -7.62
CA GLY A 35 20.74 11.13 -6.45
C GLY A 35 19.53 11.29 -5.54
N TYR A 36 18.50 10.45 -5.64
CA TYR A 36 17.36 10.42 -4.71
C TYR A 36 17.67 9.55 -3.49
N HIS A 37 16.94 9.77 -2.39
CA HIS A 37 16.93 8.87 -1.23
C HIS A 37 15.65 8.05 -1.22
N CYS A 38 15.75 6.76 -0.86
CA CYS A 38 14.62 5.84 -0.84
C CYS A 38 14.32 5.41 0.60
N PHE A 39 13.04 5.44 0.96
CA PHE A 39 12.51 5.04 2.26
C PHE A 39 11.41 4.00 2.06
N PHE A 40 11.13 3.18 3.06
CA PHE A 40 10.27 2.00 2.91
C PHE A 40 9.21 1.92 4.00
N PHE A 41 7.94 1.77 3.59
CA PHE A 41 6.80 1.51 4.45
C PHE A 41 6.18 0.16 4.08
N ALA A 42 6.12 -0.78 5.02
CA ALA A 42 5.41 -2.04 4.86
C ALA A 42 5.10 -2.71 6.19
N GLY A 43 4.44 -3.87 6.17
CA GLY A 43 4.20 -4.66 7.38
C GLY A 43 5.31 -5.63 7.74
N GLU A 44 6.32 -5.76 6.87
CA GLU A 44 7.57 -6.46 7.14
C GLU A 44 8.62 -5.84 6.19
N VAL A 45 9.76 -5.43 6.74
CA VAL A 45 10.80 -4.70 5.98
C VAL A 45 12.18 -5.26 6.31
N GLU A 46 12.91 -5.74 5.30
CA GLU A 46 14.33 -6.16 5.41
C GLU A 46 15.28 -5.04 4.95
N TYR A 47 15.09 -3.84 5.51
CA TYR A 47 15.96 -2.67 5.29
C TYR A 47 16.40 -2.08 6.64
N PRO A 48 17.50 -1.32 6.68
CA PRO A 48 17.93 -0.60 7.88
C PRO A 48 16.82 0.28 8.50
N GLU A 49 16.77 0.38 9.83
CA GLU A 49 15.72 1.10 10.57
C GLU A 49 15.66 2.61 10.25
N ASP A 50 16.79 3.19 9.85
CA ASP A 50 16.91 4.62 9.52
C ASP A 50 16.26 4.99 8.18
N ILE A 51 15.95 3.99 7.35
CA ILE A 51 15.23 4.16 6.08
C ILE A 51 13.90 3.40 6.04
N SER A 52 13.48 2.83 7.18
CA SER A 52 12.32 1.94 7.26
C SER A 52 11.25 2.44 8.22
N TYR A 53 10.01 2.06 7.92
CA TYR A 53 8.82 2.29 8.73
C TYR A 53 7.92 1.06 8.68
N GLU A 54 8.10 0.16 9.64
CA GLU A 54 7.33 -1.07 9.72
C GLU A 54 6.03 -0.87 10.52
N VAL A 55 4.92 -1.35 9.98
CA VAL A 55 3.60 -1.39 10.63
C VAL A 55 2.99 -2.76 10.40
N PRO A 56 3.03 -3.70 11.37
CA PRO A 56 2.63 -5.09 11.17
C PRO A 56 1.25 -5.28 10.51
N GLU A 57 0.29 -4.40 10.81
CA GLU A 57 -1.06 -4.37 10.25
C GLU A 57 -1.10 -4.11 8.74
N ALA A 58 -0.02 -3.59 8.14
CA ALA A 58 0.13 -3.44 6.70
C ALA A 58 0.45 -4.78 6.01
N HIS A 59 0.88 -5.81 6.73
CA HIS A 59 1.17 -7.12 6.16
C HIS A 59 -0.13 -7.87 5.84
N PHE A 60 -0.21 -8.48 4.66
CA PHE A 60 -1.36 -9.28 4.23
C PHE A 60 -1.60 -10.59 5.03
N MET A 61 -0.69 -10.91 5.95
CA MET A 61 -0.76 -12.10 6.83
C MET A 61 -1.09 -11.70 8.27
N HIS A 62 -1.23 -10.41 8.54
CA HIS A 62 -1.67 -9.94 9.85
C HIS A 62 -3.02 -10.59 10.18
N PRO A 63 -3.23 -11.11 11.40
CA PRO A 63 -4.44 -11.85 11.75
C PRO A 63 -5.74 -11.12 11.41
N ASP A 64 -5.80 -9.81 11.69
CA ASP A 64 -6.98 -9.01 11.39
C ASP A 64 -7.23 -8.86 9.88
N ILE A 65 -6.16 -8.76 9.07
CA ILE A 65 -6.28 -8.66 7.61
C ILE A 65 -6.76 -9.99 7.03
N ARG A 66 -6.25 -11.11 7.52
CA ARG A 66 -6.71 -12.45 7.12
C ARG A 66 -8.16 -12.70 7.51
N ALA A 67 -8.57 -12.25 8.70
CA ALA A 67 -9.97 -12.33 9.13
C ALA A 67 -10.89 -11.52 8.21
N MET A 68 -10.48 -10.31 7.81
CA MET A 68 -11.22 -9.50 6.84
C MET A 68 -11.28 -10.13 5.46
N GLU A 69 -10.18 -10.71 4.97
CA GLU A 69 -10.15 -11.40 3.67
C GLU A 69 -11.21 -12.51 3.62
N VAL A 70 -11.28 -13.35 4.66
CA VAL A 70 -12.28 -14.41 4.79
C VAL A 70 -13.71 -13.85 4.86
N ALA A 71 -13.91 -12.71 5.50
CA ALA A 71 -15.23 -12.09 5.65
C ALA A 71 -15.71 -11.29 4.42
N LEU A 72 -14.82 -10.98 3.48
CA LEU A 72 -15.10 -10.06 2.37
C LEU A 72 -15.06 -10.73 0.99
N PHE A 73 -14.40 -11.88 0.86
CA PHE A 73 -14.29 -12.64 -0.38
C PHE A 73 -15.05 -13.96 -0.29
N ASP A 74 -15.48 -14.50 -1.44
CA ASP A 74 -16.36 -15.67 -1.55
C ASP A 74 -17.75 -15.48 -0.89
N THR A 75 -18.17 -14.22 -0.75
CA THR A 75 -19.47 -13.80 -0.24
C THR A 75 -19.94 -12.54 -0.96
N GLU A 76 -21.25 -12.31 -1.03
CA GLU A 76 -21.85 -11.09 -1.60
C GLU A 76 -22.28 -10.08 -0.52
N ARG A 77 -22.26 -10.47 0.75
CA ARG A 77 -22.67 -9.62 1.88
C ARG A 77 -21.64 -9.67 3.01
N ARG A 78 -21.43 -8.51 3.64
CA ARG A 78 -20.60 -8.35 4.83
C ARG A 78 -21.44 -7.82 5.99
N ALA A 79 -21.09 -8.21 7.21
CA ALA A 79 -21.74 -7.71 8.40
C ALA A 79 -21.27 -6.28 8.75
N PRO A 80 -22.08 -5.46 9.44
CA PRO A 80 -21.72 -4.07 9.75
C PRO A 80 -20.42 -3.91 10.57
N ASP A 81 -20.15 -4.86 11.47
CA ASP A 81 -18.93 -4.92 12.27
C ASP A 81 -17.67 -5.08 11.41
N ILE A 82 -17.73 -5.86 10.32
CA ILE A 82 -16.62 -5.98 9.36
C ILE A 82 -16.31 -4.63 8.73
N SER A 83 -17.33 -3.87 8.31
CA SER A 83 -17.14 -2.50 7.80
C SER A 83 -16.47 -1.61 8.84
N MET A 84 -16.91 -1.66 10.10
CA MET A 84 -16.30 -0.89 11.19
C MET A 84 -14.83 -1.25 11.40
N GLN A 85 -14.49 -2.54 11.35
CA GLN A 85 -13.11 -2.99 11.50
C GLN A 85 -12.23 -2.52 10.34
N VAL A 86 -12.71 -2.61 9.09
CA VAL A 86 -12.00 -2.09 7.91
C VAL A 86 -11.69 -0.61 8.08
N HIS A 87 -12.69 0.20 8.47
CA HIS A 87 -12.48 1.63 8.69
C HIS A 87 -11.50 1.92 9.84
N LYS A 88 -11.57 1.15 10.94
CA LYS A 88 -10.63 1.30 12.07
C LYS A 88 -9.19 1.03 11.65
N LEU A 89 -8.92 -0.07 10.94
CA LEU A 89 -7.57 -0.37 10.44
C LEU A 89 -7.11 0.63 9.38
N LYS A 90 -8.03 1.09 8.51
CA LYS A 90 -7.73 2.12 7.52
C LYS A 90 -7.23 3.40 8.19
N GLU A 91 -7.95 3.91 9.21
CA GLU A 91 -7.52 5.12 9.93
C GLU A 91 -6.18 4.93 10.65
N HIS A 92 -5.96 3.75 11.24
CA HIS A 92 -4.69 3.41 11.86
C HIS A 92 -3.53 3.47 10.84
N LEU A 93 -3.66 2.78 9.71
CA LEU A 93 -2.66 2.76 8.64
C LEU A 93 -2.46 4.14 8.02
N LYS A 94 -3.52 4.90 7.80
CA LYS A 94 -3.46 6.27 7.27
C LYS A 94 -2.64 7.17 8.18
N LEU A 95 -2.87 7.13 9.49
CA LEU A 95 -2.09 7.89 10.46
C LEU A 95 -0.59 7.53 10.40
N HIS A 96 -0.28 6.25 10.25
CA HIS A 96 1.10 5.81 10.08
C HIS A 96 1.72 6.27 8.75
N LEU A 97 0.97 6.23 7.65
CA LEU A 97 1.42 6.79 6.36
C LEU A 97 1.71 8.29 6.45
N TYR A 98 0.86 9.06 7.14
CA TYR A 98 1.12 10.48 7.42
C TYR A 98 2.43 10.67 8.20
N ARG A 99 2.62 9.90 9.28
CA ARG A 99 3.85 9.94 10.09
C ARG A 99 5.08 9.54 9.28
N TYR A 100 4.96 8.55 8.41
CA TYR A 100 6.01 8.11 7.51
C TYR A 100 6.42 9.22 6.55
N CYS A 101 5.44 9.83 5.85
CA CYS A 101 5.70 10.94 4.94
C CYS A 101 6.36 12.13 5.64
N GLN A 102 5.92 12.46 6.87
CA GLN A 102 6.50 13.54 7.66
C GLN A 102 7.91 13.19 8.19
N LYS A 103 8.11 11.98 8.73
CA LYS A 103 9.39 11.53 9.31
C LYS A 103 10.52 11.61 8.30
N PHE A 104 10.24 11.27 7.05
CA PHE A 104 11.25 11.19 5.98
C PHE A 104 11.15 12.30 4.94
N ASP A 105 10.31 13.32 5.15
CA ASP A 105 10.11 14.44 4.22
C ASP A 105 9.87 13.94 2.77
N ILE A 106 8.94 12.99 2.61
CA ILE A 106 8.72 12.29 1.34
C ILE A 106 8.13 13.25 0.31
N ASP A 107 8.84 13.43 -0.81
CA ASP A 107 8.40 14.27 -1.92
C ASP A 107 7.48 13.51 -2.90
N PHE A 108 7.61 12.18 -2.96
CA PHE A 108 6.99 11.35 -3.99
C PHE A 108 6.86 9.88 -3.53
N LEU A 109 5.75 9.21 -3.87
CA LEU A 109 5.48 7.81 -3.51
C LEU A 109 5.58 6.85 -4.70
N VAL A 110 6.15 5.66 -4.45
CA VAL A 110 6.02 4.48 -5.30
C VAL A 110 5.21 3.44 -4.55
N VAL A 111 4.04 3.09 -5.06
CA VAL A 111 3.14 2.12 -4.42
C VAL A 111 3.18 0.80 -5.20
N GLU A 112 3.71 -0.23 -4.56
CA GLU A 112 3.96 -1.54 -5.17
C GLU A 112 2.81 -2.49 -4.86
N ASN A 113 2.00 -2.80 -5.87
CA ASN A 113 0.79 -3.65 -5.85
C ASN A 113 -0.31 -3.31 -4.83
N ALA A 114 -0.09 -2.44 -3.85
CA ALA A 114 -1.05 -2.14 -2.77
C ALA A 114 -2.32 -1.39 -3.23
N LEU A 115 -2.35 -0.91 -4.49
CA LEU A 115 -3.51 -0.31 -5.15
C LEU A 115 -4.04 -1.16 -6.33
N SER A 116 -3.56 -2.40 -6.49
CA SER A 116 -4.04 -3.32 -7.56
C SER A 116 -4.44 -4.69 -7.06
N LEU A 117 -3.85 -5.14 -5.95
CA LEU A 117 -4.17 -6.40 -5.28
C LEU A 117 -4.78 -6.13 -3.90
N PRO A 118 -6.04 -6.53 -3.66
CA PRO A 118 -6.74 -6.29 -2.39
C PRO A 118 -6.35 -7.28 -1.30
N MET A 119 -5.05 -7.57 -1.18
CA MET A 119 -4.48 -8.38 -0.10
C MET A 119 -4.51 -7.66 1.25
N ASN A 120 -4.62 -6.33 1.24
CA ASN A 120 -4.84 -5.50 2.41
C ASN A 120 -5.76 -4.34 2.01
N ILE A 121 -7.07 -4.56 2.11
CA ILE A 121 -8.10 -3.55 1.76
C ILE A 121 -7.92 -2.25 2.58
N PRO A 122 -7.75 -2.31 3.92
CA PRO A 122 -7.50 -1.11 4.72
C PRO A 122 -6.30 -0.29 4.25
N LEU A 123 -5.18 -0.93 3.88
CA LEU A 123 -4.00 -0.25 3.37
C LEU A 123 -4.27 0.47 2.04
N GLY A 124 -4.91 -0.20 1.08
CA GLY A 124 -5.27 0.42 -0.19
C GLY A 124 -6.13 1.66 -0.01
N LEU A 125 -7.17 1.57 0.82
CA LEU A 125 -8.03 2.70 1.17
C LEU A 125 -7.26 3.85 1.85
N ALA A 126 -6.36 3.52 2.78
CA ALA A 126 -5.54 4.50 3.48
C ALA A 126 -4.61 5.26 2.54
N ILE A 127 -3.97 4.55 1.59
CA ILE A 127 -3.12 5.15 0.55
C ILE A 127 -3.96 6.06 -0.36
N THR A 128 -5.13 5.61 -0.82
CA THR A 128 -6.01 6.41 -1.66
C THR A 128 -6.43 7.71 -0.98
N GLU A 129 -6.85 7.66 0.29
CA GLU A 129 -7.21 8.86 1.06
C GLU A 129 -6.01 9.78 1.27
N LEU A 130 -4.84 9.25 1.63
CA LEU A 130 -3.61 10.04 1.77
C LEU A 130 -3.30 10.82 0.49
N ILE A 131 -3.38 10.17 -0.68
CA ILE A 131 -3.13 10.81 -1.98
C ILE A 131 -4.14 11.92 -2.23
N ALA A 132 -5.43 11.68 -1.97
CA ALA A 132 -6.48 12.68 -2.16
C ALA A 132 -6.35 13.87 -1.20
N GLU A 133 -5.96 13.62 0.05
CA GLU A 133 -5.87 14.63 1.11
C GLU A 133 -4.58 15.49 1.00
N THR A 134 -3.48 14.92 0.50
CA THR A 134 -2.17 15.59 0.47
C THR A 134 -1.73 16.05 -0.92
N GLY A 135 -2.27 15.45 -1.98
CA GLY A 135 -1.78 15.64 -3.34
C GLY A 135 -0.36 15.12 -3.57
N VAL A 136 0.15 14.23 -2.71
CA VAL A 136 1.49 13.66 -2.88
C VAL A 136 1.59 12.95 -4.23
N GLN A 137 2.60 13.35 -5.01
CA GLN A 137 2.83 12.74 -6.31
C GLN A 137 3.11 11.26 -6.13
N THR A 138 2.45 10.41 -6.91
CA THR A 138 2.49 8.94 -6.72
C THR A 138 2.61 8.22 -8.06
N ILE A 139 3.52 7.24 -8.16
CA ILE A 139 3.48 6.20 -9.19
C ILE A 139 2.94 4.94 -8.53
N ALA A 140 1.83 4.44 -9.05
CA ALA A 140 1.33 3.12 -8.71
C ALA A 140 1.99 2.11 -9.65
N HIS A 141 2.90 1.29 -9.12
CA HIS A 141 3.64 0.27 -9.87
C HIS A 141 2.99 -1.08 -9.60
N HIS A 142 2.34 -1.63 -10.64
CA HIS A 142 1.50 -2.81 -10.54
C HIS A 142 1.87 -3.82 -11.60
N HIS A 143 2.14 -5.04 -11.16
CA HIS A 143 2.40 -6.20 -12.03
C HIS A 143 1.39 -7.32 -11.84
N ASP A 144 0.49 -7.16 -10.87
CA ASP A 144 -0.62 -8.06 -10.60
C ASP A 144 -1.92 -7.27 -10.44
N PHE A 145 -3.03 -7.82 -10.91
CA PHE A 145 -4.33 -7.15 -10.83
C PHE A 145 -5.43 -8.03 -10.27
N ALA A 146 -6.35 -7.42 -9.50
CA ALA A 146 -7.45 -8.13 -8.85
C ALA A 146 -8.31 -8.93 -9.85
N TRP A 147 -8.61 -8.36 -11.02
CA TRP A 147 -9.47 -8.98 -12.04
C TRP A 147 -8.84 -10.20 -12.74
N GLU A 148 -7.53 -10.43 -12.55
CA GLU A 148 -6.83 -11.60 -13.10
C GLU A 148 -6.89 -12.79 -12.13
N ARG A 149 -7.40 -12.58 -10.90
CA ARG A 149 -7.38 -13.57 -9.83
C ARG A 149 -8.82 -14.01 -9.49
N PRO A 150 -9.20 -15.27 -9.77
CA PRO A 150 -10.56 -15.77 -9.51
C PRO A 150 -11.02 -15.61 -8.05
N ARG A 151 -10.10 -15.66 -7.08
CA ARG A 151 -10.39 -15.50 -5.64
C ARG A 151 -11.00 -14.15 -5.27
N PHE A 152 -10.90 -13.13 -6.13
CA PHE A 152 -11.45 -11.80 -5.88
C PHE A 152 -12.73 -11.53 -6.70
N ALA A 153 -13.23 -12.51 -7.45
CA ALA A 153 -14.37 -12.33 -8.35
C ALA A 153 -15.71 -12.23 -7.60
N VAL A 154 -15.90 -13.04 -6.55
CA VAL A 154 -17.09 -12.97 -5.68
C VAL A 154 -16.70 -12.22 -4.42
N THR A 155 -17.30 -11.06 -4.18
CA THR A 155 -16.89 -10.19 -3.08
C THR A 155 -18.01 -9.30 -2.53
N ALA A 156 -17.98 -9.12 -1.21
CA ALA A 156 -18.78 -8.15 -0.48
C ALA A 156 -18.06 -6.81 -0.32
N ALA A 157 -16.92 -6.61 -0.99
CA ALA A 157 -16.06 -5.43 -0.88
C ALA A 157 -16.00 -4.61 -2.19
N ASP A 158 -16.96 -4.77 -3.11
CA ASP A 158 -16.94 -4.09 -4.43
C ASP A 158 -16.81 -2.55 -4.31
N ASP A 159 -17.42 -1.96 -3.29
CA ASP A 159 -17.27 -0.54 -2.95
C ASP A 159 -15.83 -0.17 -2.57
N TYR A 160 -15.13 -1.01 -1.81
CA TYR A 160 -13.72 -0.81 -1.46
C TYR A 160 -12.79 -1.03 -2.66
N LEU A 161 -13.08 -2.04 -3.49
CA LEU A 161 -12.32 -2.29 -4.72
C LEU A 161 -12.44 -1.12 -5.69
N ARG A 162 -13.64 -0.54 -5.82
CA ARG A 162 -13.88 0.67 -6.62
C ARG A 162 -13.26 1.94 -6.03
N ALA A 163 -13.04 1.98 -4.71
CA ALA A 163 -12.41 3.13 -4.08
C ALA A 163 -10.89 3.12 -4.29
N ALA A 164 -10.23 1.98 -4.06
CA ALA A 164 -8.77 1.93 -3.96
C ALA A 164 -8.05 1.05 -5.00
N PHE A 165 -8.75 0.11 -5.65
CA PHE A 165 -8.14 -0.94 -6.47
C PHE A 165 -8.55 -0.88 -7.94
N THR A 166 -8.71 0.35 -8.48
CA THR A 166 -9.34 0.56 -9.79
C THR A 166 -8.37 0.70 -10.96
N ARG A 167 -8.91 0.47 -12.17
CA ARG A 167 -8.29 0.81 -13.45
C ARG A 167 -8.12 2.31 -13.72
N THR A 168 -8.60 3.19 -12.84
CA THR A 168 -8.70 4.63 -13.10
C THR A 168 -8.24 5.43 -11.89
N LEU A 169 -6.93 5.58 -11.74
CA LEU A 169 -6.39 6.79 -11.14
C LEU A 169 -6.60 7.90 -12.18
N ARG A 170 -7.41 8.92 -11.88
CA ARG A 170 -7.44 10.12 -12.71
C ARG A 170 -6.02 10.70 -12.69
N ALA A 171 -5.34 10.64 -13.84
CA ALA A 171 -4.10 11.38 -14.03
C ALA A 171 -4.43 12.86 -13.80
N LEU A 172 -3.83 13.46 -12.78
CA LEU A 172 -3.75 14.91 -12.61
C LEU A 172 -2.63 15.44 -13.50
#